data_AF-A0A7X7RYZ1-F1
#
_entry.id   AF-A0A7X7RYZ1-F1
#
_cell.length_a   1.000
_cell.length_b   1.000
_cell.length_c   1.000
_cell.angle_alpha   90.00
_cell.angle_beta   90.00
_cell.angle_gamma   90.00
#
_symmetry.space_group_name_H-M   'P 1'
#
loop_
_entity.id
_entity.type
_entity.pdbx_description
1 polymer ?
#
loop_
_entity_poly.entity_id
_entity_poly.type
_entity_poly.pdbx_seq_one_letter_code
_entity_poly.pdbx_strand_id
1 'polypeptide(L)'
;MKKLLLLLFFATCIACPAQRKKFIAHGWDLLSCSPQILLENIDALEQLPLAGLSIRMLAKNDSGKTVWSSSPLVCERLKPEWLDHHRPALKRVCGGTLKDNFITTMWAPQKRLAWQDDEAWDRAANNLGVLMALAKEVGARGLLIDPEDYPKSKQYDYLGSADGGSYREIATLARKRGAQLMQAMGNAYPNGTLLAFWLFSLSNLSLYKGTTSPAQILETSGNLWYPFLEGMLDVVPEDFTMVDATENGYTMKFEDYDFYKAALNIQRDPIRFLSLENHKKYRRNVQVGFGLYLDMYTNQDPTKYYYHPPLNGSRVNRLYENVKQAMEASDEYCWLYGEQFHWTDWKTPPRKQSPSWESQLPGMNKVLAKLLDPQKVLAEQFNAAKQKGELKNLVTNSECAPIKPANAKEGAYDDWEEGNLPDGWHFWQHTKMGKFFLDTTTGYGDKYSARAEGIGSGCFLVKCPAAPSADYAVEAYHKGKLAASVRVRWQNQNKWVVPEKDFIFSFDEDAKDGWKKATGFVTVPHDADMMVVLLGCNLGPEDSANFDLPKVYKISQDEPTPATNADK
;
A
#
# COMPACT_ATOMS: atom_id res chain seq x y z
N MET A 1 -22.99 18.41 -50.40
CA MET A 1 -23.80 18.10 -49.19
C MET A 1 -23.60 16.64 -48.80
N LYS A 2 -22.78 16.38 -47.76
CA LYS A 2 -22.85 15.20 -46.87
C LYS A 2 -22.07 15.62 -45.61
N LYS A 3 -22.80 15.95 -44.54
CA LYS A 3 -22.24 16.31 -43.23
C LYS A 3 -21.67 15.03 -42.61
N LEU A 4 -20.37 15.01 -42.33
CA LEU A 4 -19.74 13.98 -41.51
C LEU A 4 -19.89 14.42 -40.05
N LEU A 5 -20.81 13.78 -39.32
CA LEU A 5 -21.04 14.01 -37.91
C LEU A 5 -19.97 13.24 -37.12
N LEU A 6 -18.97 13.95 -36.60
CA LEU A 6 -17.98 13.37 -35.71
C LEU A 6 -18.63 13.24 -34.32
N LEU A 7 -19.07 12.04 -33.97
CA LEU A 7 -19.53 11.70 -32.61
C LEU A 7 -18.31 11.66 -31.68
N LEU A 8 -18.09 12.74 -30.94
CA LEU A 8 -17.26 12.76 -29.74
C LEU A 8 -17.94 11.90 -28.68
N PHE A 9 -17.50 10.65 -28.54
CA PHE A 9 -17.75 9.88 -27.32
C PHE A 9 -17.01 10.58 -26.18
N PHE A 10 -17.76 11.26 -25.31
CA PHE A 10 -17.30 11.53 -23.97
C PHE A 10 -17.13 10.19 -23.26
N ALA A 11 -15.91 9.64 -23.32
CA ALA A 11 -15.49 8.66 -22.35
C ALA A 11 -15.45 9.39 -21.01
N THR A 12 -16.55 9.31 -20.26
CA THR A 12 -16.47 9.44 -18.80
C THR A 12 -15.49 8.37 -18.36
N CYS A 13 -14.23 8.75 -18.16
CA CYS A 13 -13.31 7.99 -17.34
C CYS A 13 -14.00 7.85 -15.99
N ILE A 14 -14.69 6.73 -15.77
CA ILE A 14 -14.93 6.26 -14.42
C ILE A 14 -13.53 6.10 -13.89
N ALA A 15 -13.08 7.06 -13.08
CA ALA A 15 -11.85 6.93 -12.33
C ALA A 15 -12.01 5.63 -11.55
N CYS A 16 -11.33 4.57 -12.00
CA CYS A 16 -11.17 3.39 -11.19
C CYS A 16 -10.54 3.92 -9.91
N PRO A 17 -11.23 3.90 -8.75
CA PRO A 17 -10.63 4.38 -7.53
C PRO A 17 -9.31 3.63 -7.40
N ALA A 18 -8.20 4.37 -7.34
CA ALA A 18 -6.88 3.76 -7.22
C ALA A 18 -6.96 2.71 -6.13
N GLN A 19 -6.62 1.47 -6.48
CA GLN A 19 -6.75 0.33 -5.60
C GLN A 19 -5.92 0.64 -4.35
N ARG A 20 -6.61 0.88 -3.22
CA ARG A 20 -5.99 1.41 -2.02
C ARG A 20 -5.15 0.31 -1.39
N LYS A 21 -3.89 0.63 -1.11
CA LYS A 21 -3.00 -0.22 -0.32
C LYS A 21 -3.53 -0.33 1.10
N LYS A 22 -3.30 -1.47 1.73
CA LYS A 22 -3.89 -1.85 3.01
C LYS A 22 -2.86 -2.53 3.90
N PHE A 23 -2.83 -2.13 5.15
CA PHE A 23 -2.09 -2.83 6.20
C PHE A 23 -3.03 -3.65 7.07
N ILE A 24 -2.72 -4.94 7.20
CA ILE A 24 -3.42 -5.85 8.11
C ILE A 24 -2.52 -6.13 9.30
N ALA A 25 -2.99 -5.81 10.50
CA ALA A 25 -2.25 -6.15 11.71
C ALA A 25 -2.42 -7.64 12.06
N HIS A 26 -1.30 -8.29 12.32
CA HIS A 26 -1.22 -9.65 12.83
C HIS A 26 -0.20 -9.70 13.98
N GLY A 27 -0.34 -10.66 14.90
CA GLY A 27 0.57 -10.77 16.03
C GLY A 27 0.05 -11.66 17.13
N TRP A 28 0.96 -12.06 18.01
CA TRP A 28 0.61 -12.90 19.16
C TRP A 28 -0.37 -12.25 20.13
N ASP A 29 -0.39 -10.92 20.20
CA ASP A 29 -1.37 -10.18 21.00
C ASP A 29 -2.78 -10.28 20.41
N LEU A 30 -2.95 -10.00 19.12
CA LEU A 30 -4.22 -10.14 18.40
C LEU A 30 -4.73 -11.59 18.41
N LEU A 31 -3.84 -12.57 18.23
CA LEU A 31 -4.18 -14.00 18.29
C LEU A 31 -4.58 -14.49 19.68
N SER A 32 -4.31 -13.69 20.72
CA SER A 32 -4.71 -13.94 22.10
C SER A 32 -5.99 -13.17 22.48
N CYS A 33 -6.45 -12.23 21.66
CA CYS A 33 -7.68 -11.50 21.86
C CYS A 33 -8.91 -12.32 21.43
N SER A 34 -9.96 -12.28 22.24
CA SER A 34 -11.30 -12.63 21.78
C SER A 34 -11.91 -11.45 21.01
N PRO A 35 -12.95 -11.66 20.16
CA PRO A 35 -13.70 -10.57 19.55
C PRO A 35 -14.21 -9.52 20.55
N GLN A 36 -14.54 -9.93 21.78
CA GLN A 36 -14.96 -9.02 22.83
C GLN A 36 -13.82 -8.11 23.31
N ILE A 37 -12.60 -8.64 23.49
CA ILE A 37 -11.43 -7.84 23.86
C ILE A 37 -11.09 -6.84 22.73
N LEU A 38 -11.23 -7.24 21.46
CA LEU A 38 -11.07 -6.33 20.33
C LEU A 38 -12.09 -5.19 20.39
N LEU A 39 -13.37 -5.50 20.66
CA LEU A 39 -14.43 -4.48 20.79
C LEU A 39 -14.13 -3.48 21.91
N GLU A 40 -13.66 -3.93 23.07
CA GLU A 40 -13.33 -3.05 24.20
C GLU A 40 -12.25 -2.02 23.87
N ASN A 41 -11.40 -2.32 22.88
CA ASN A 41 -10.25 -1.52 22.47
C ASN A 41 -10.41 -0.96 21.04
N ILE A 42 -11.60 -1.04 20.44
CA ILE A 42 -11.81 -0.69 19.04
C ILE A 42 -11.43 0.75 18.73
N ASP A 43 -11.78 1.71 19.60
CA ASP A 43 -11.49 3.13 19.39
C ASP A 43 -9.98 3.39 19.23
N ALA A 44 -9.14 2.70 19.99
CA ALA A 44 -7.68 2.83 19.92
C ALA A 44 -7.11 2.14 18.68
N LEU A 45 -7.64 0.96 18.34
CA LEU A 45 -7.26 0.22 17.14
C LEU A 45 -7.62 0.99 15.85
N GLU A 46 -8.74 1.72 15.85
CA GLU A 46 -9.19 2.54 14.72
C GLU A 46 -8.39 3.83 14.52
N GLN A 47 -7.57 4.25 15.50
CA GLN A 47 -6.60 5.34 15.33
C GLN A 47 -5.31 4.89 14.66
N LEU A 48 -5.06 3.58 14.57
CA LEU A 48 -3.85 3.06 13.93
C LEU A 48 -3.98 3.16 12.41
N PRO A 49 -2.87 3.30 11.68
CA PRO A 49 -2.85 3.34 10.21
C PRO A 49 -3.02 1.93 9.61
N LEU A 50 -4.13 1.28 9.95
CA LEU A 50 -4.46 -0.09 9.57
C LEU A 50 -5.78 -0.10 8.80
N ALA A 51 -5.88 -1.01 7.84
CA ALA A 51 -7.13 -1.29 7.13
C ALA A 51 -7.96 -2.38 7.84
N GLY A 52 -7.30 -3.24 8.62
CA GLY A 52 -7.96 -4.30 9.35
C GLY A 52 -7.02 -5.13 10.20
N LEU A 53 -7.60 -6.14 10.85
CA LEU A 53 -6.95 -7.01 11.82
C LEU A 53 -7.16 -8.47 11.43
N SER A 54 -6.20 -9.31 11.81
CA SER A 54 -6.45 -10.74 11.97
C SER A 54 -7.26 -10.99 13.25
N ILE A 55 -8.30 -11.81 13.17
CA ILE A 55 -9.21 -12.11 14.28
C ILE A 55 -9.24 -13.62 14.49
N ARG A 56 -8.79 -14.05 15.67
CA ARG A 56 -8.96 -15.44 16.12
C ARG A 56 -10.18 -15.56 17.01
N MET A 57 -10.88 -16.68 16.90
CA MET A 57 -11.99 -17.00 17.79
C MET A 57 -12.08 -18.50 18.06
N LEU A 58 -12.82 -18.84 19.10
CA LEU A 58 -13.13 -20.21 19.51
C LEU A 58 -14.64 -20.37 19.54
N ALA A 59 -15.15 -21.51 19.09
CA ALA A 59 -16.56 -21.85 19.16
C ALA A 59 -16.89 -22.57 20.49
N LYS A 60 -18.17 -22.57 20.85
CA LYS A 60 -18.71 -23.36 21.97
C LYS A 60 -19.77 -24.31 21.44
N ASN A 61 -19.54 -25.61 21.55
CA ASN A 61 -20.51 -26.59 21.06
C ASN A 61 -21.73 -26.72 21.98
N ASP A 62 -22.67 -27.59 21.63
CA ASP A 62 -23.94 -27.77 22.36
C ASP A 62 -23.75 -28.17 23.83
N SER A 63 -22.61 -28.78 24.19
CA SER A 63 -22.27 -29.13 25.59
C SER A 63 -21.46 -28.04 26.31
N GLY A 64 -21.25 -26.88 25.68
CA GLY A 64 -20.44 -25.77 26.20
C GLY A 64 -18.93 -26.01 26.09
N LYS A 65 -18.49 -27.09 25.44
CA LYS A 65 -17.06 -27.38 25.25
C LYS A 65 -16.47 -26.43 24.20
N THR A 66 -15.26 -25.96 24.47
CA THR A 66 -14.48 -25.17 23.51
C THR A 66 -14.13 -26.00 22.28
N VAL A 67 -14.44 -25.47 21.10
CA VAL A 67 -14.04 -25.99 19.80
C VAL A 67 -13.09 -24.99 19.15
N TRP A 68 -11.92 -25.48 18.73
CA TRP A 68 -10.91 -24.68 18.03
C TRP A 68 -11.35 -24.43 16.59
N SER A 69 -12.29 -23.49 16.39
CA SER A 69 -12.78 -23.11 15.07
C SER A 69 -11.68 -22.53 14.17
N SER A 70 -10.58 -22.05 14.74
CA SER A 70 -9.36 -21.68 14.00
C SER A 70 -8.64 -22.88 13.37
N SER A 71 -9.04 -24.13 13.60
CA SER A 71 -8.50 -25.33 12.94
C SER A 71 -9.60 -26.08 12.18
N PRO A 72 -10.17 -25.45 11.14
CA PRO A 72 -11.43 -25.89 10.52
C PRO A 72 -11.34 -27.26 9.85
N LEU A 73 -10.15 -27.73 9.49
CA LEU A 73 -9.97 -29.02 8.81
C LEU A 73 -10.21 -30.23 9.72
N VAL A 74 -10.02 -30.09 11.03
CA VAL A 74 -10.07 -31.22 11.99
C VAL A 74 -11.01 -30.99 13.17
N CYS A 75 -11.52 -29.76 13.35
CA CYS A 75 -12.46 -29.51 14.42
C CYS A 75 -13.82 -30.20 14.14
N GLU A 76 -14.62 -30.31 15.19
CA GLU A 76 -15.99 -30.84 15.09
C GLU A 76 -16.78 -30.07 14.02
N ARG A 77 -17.75 -30.74 13.38
CA ARG A 77 -18.60 -30.11 12.36
C ARG A 77 -19.28 -28.88 12.98
N LEU A 78 -18.79 -27.70 12.62
CA LEU A 78 -19.22 -26.42 13.16
C LEU A 78 -20.68 -26.18 12.79
N LYS A 79 -21.45 -25.79 13.80
CA LYS A 79 -22.78 -25.23 13.63
C LYS A 79 -22.71 -23.71 13.72
N PRO A 80 -23.43 -22.95 12.86
CA PRO A 80 -23.42 -21.49 12.91
C PRO A 80 -23.73 -20.89 14.28
N GLU A 81 -24.57 -21.56 15.06
CA GLU A 81 -25.05 -21.11 16.37
C GLU A 81 -23.94 -21.15 17.44
N TRP A 82 -22.92 -22.00 17.25
CA TRP A 82 -21.77 -22.11 18.16
C TRP A 82 -20.88 -20.86 18.17
N LEU A 83 -21.11 -19.95 17.21
CA LEU A 83 -20.38 -18.69 17.03
C LEU A 83 -21.25 -17.48 17.43
N ASP A 84 -22.50 -17.67 17.86
CA ASP A 84 -23.45 -16.58 18.12
C ASP A 84 -22.95 -15.60 19.17
N HIS A 85 -22.26 -16.10 20.20
CA HIS A 85 -21.68 -15.28 21.25
C HIS A 85 -20.61 -14.29 20.75
N HIS A 86 -19.99 -14.53 19.59
CA HIS A 86 -19.04 -13.59 18.98
C HIS A 86 -19.71 -12.59 18.03
N ARG A 87 -20.89 -12.90 17.47
CA ARG A 87 -21.53 -12.09 16.41
C ARG A 87 -21.73 -10.61 16.77
N PRO A 88 -22.23 -10.24 17.97
CA PRO A 88 -22.42 -8.83 18.31
C PRO A 88 -21.10 -8.05 18.32
N ALA A 89 -20.05 -8.63 18.91
CA ALA A 89 -18.73 -8.01 18.96
C ALA A 89 -18.11 -7.90 17.57
N LEU A 90 -18.17 -8.96 16.77
CA LEU A 90 -17.65 -8.96 15.40
C LEU A 90 -18.34 -7.93 14.50
N LYS A 91 -19.67 -7.78 14.58
CA LYS A 91 -20.42 -6.77 13.82
C LYS A 91 -19.98 -5.35 14.16
N ARG A 92 -19.64 -5.09 15.43
CA ARG A 92 -19.12 -3.79 15.86
C ARG A 92 -17.69 -3.57 15.38
N VAL A 93 -16.80 -4.54 15.58
CA VAL A 93 -15.39 -4.47 15.15
C VAL A 93 -15.26 -4.30 13.63
N CYS A 94 -16.05 -5.03 12.84
CA CYS A 94 -16.01 -4.94 11.37
C CYS A 94 -16.91 -3.84 10.80
N GLY A 95 -17.78 -3.24 11.62
CA GLY A 95 -18.69 -2.16 11.23
C GLY A 95 -18.02 -0.78 11.16
N GLY A 96 -16.84 -0.62 11.78
CA GLY A 96 -16.13 0.64 11.93
C GLY A 96 -15.17 1.00 10.78
N THR A 97 -14.01 1.60 11.05
CA THR A 97 -13.03 2.03 10.02
C THR A 97 -12.16 0.88 9.52
N LEU A 98 -11.96 -0.15 10.35
CA LEU A 98 -11.20 -1.37 10.04
C LEU A 98 -12.03 -2.32 9.16
N LYS A 99 -12.14 -2.00 7.87
CA LYS A 99 -13.00 -2.73 6.91
C LYS A 99 -12.42 -4.04 6.40
N ASP A 100 -11.10 -4.21 6.46
CA ASP A 100 -10.39 -5.39 5.93
C ASP A 100 -10.00 -6.36 7.04
N ASN A 101 -10.94 -6.69 7.93
CA ASN A 101 -10.71 -7.71 8.96
C ASN A 101 -10.81 -9.12 8.39
N PHE A 102 -9.97 -10.03 8.88
CA PHE A 102 -9.94 -11.43 8.44
C PHE A 102 -10.05 -12.38 9.62
N ILE A 103 -10.90 -13.41 9.49
CA ILE A 103 -10.97 -14.49 10.48
C ILE A 103 -9.80 -15.46 10.23
N THR A 104 -8.94 -15.63 11.22
CA THR A 104 -7.74 -16.47 11.10
C THR A 104 -8.04 -17.96 11.19
N THR A 105 -7.49 -18.72 10.25
CA THR A 105 -7.63 -20.17 10.15
C THR A 105 -6.29 -20.83 9.87
N MET A 106 -6.02 -21.94 10.58
CA MET A 106 -4.82 -22.78 10.46
C MET A 106 -5.14 -23.96 9.55
N TRP A 107 -4.37 -24.11 8.47
CA TRP A 107 -4.63 -25.08 7.39
C TRP A 107 -3.68 -26.28 7.41
N ALA A 108 -2.76 -26.34 8.37
CA ALA A 108 -2.15 -27.60 8.77
C ALA A 108 -3.00 -28.27 9.86
N PRO A 109 -3.60 -29.43 9.58
CA PRO A 109 -4.44 -30.12 10.54
C PRO A 109 -3.58 -30.77 11.64
N GLN A 110 -4.07 -30.76 12.89
CA GLN A 110 -3.39 -31.48 14.00
C GLN A 110 -3.25 -32.99 13.76
N LYS A 111 -4.10 -33.55 12.89
CA LYS A 111 -4.05 -34.92 12.41
C LYS A 111 -4.27 -34.91 10.92
N ARG A 112 -3.37 -35.54 10.13
CA ARG A 112 -3.52 -35.69 8.68
C ARG A 112 -4.89 -36.30 8.34
N LEU A 113 -5.61 -35.64 7.44
CA LEU A 113 -6.80 -36.18 6.78
C LEU A 113 -6.35 -37.07 5.63
N ALA A 114 -6.89 -38.29 5.58
CA ALA A 114 -6.71 -39.15 4.42
C ALA A 114 -7.43 -38.52 3.21
N TRP A 115 -6.81 -38.53 2.03
CA TRP A 115 -7.34 -37.87 0.83
C TRP A 115 -8.67 -38.49 0.34
N GLN A 116 -8.88 -39.77 0.61
CA GLN A 116 -10.07 -40.56 0.31
C GLN A 116 -11.18 -40.48 1.36
N ASP A 117 -10.93 -39.86 2.53
CA ASP A 117 -11.93 -39.73 3.60
C ASP A 117 -12.94 -38.64 3.26
N ASP A 118 -13.97 -38.99 2.48
CA ASP A 118 -15.01 -38.06 2.04
C ASP A 118 -15.72 -37.36 3.21
N GLU A 119 -15.92 -38.06 4.34
CA GLU A 119 -16.57 -37.48 5.51
C GLU A 119 -15.68 -36.42 6.18
N ALA A 120 -14.37 -36.65 6.29
CA ALA A 120 -13.46 -35.66 6.85
C ALA A 120 -13.38 -34.39 6.02
N TRP A 121 -13.29 -34.53 4.70
CA TRP A 121 -13.26 -33.39 3.81
C TRP A 121 -14.62 -32.68 3.72
N ASP A 122 -15.74 -33.39 3.85
CA ASP A 122 -17.06 -32.78 3.97
C ASP A 122 -17.20 -31.95 5.26
N ARG A 123 -16.69 -32.45 6.39
CA ARG A 123 -16.64 -31.66 7.64
C ARG A 123 -15.77 -30.40 7.46
N ALA A 124 -14.59 -30.53 6.85
CA ALA A 124 -13.72 -29.38 6.59
C ALA A 124 -14.39 -28.33 5.70
N ALA A 125 -15.07 -28.77 4.63
CA ALA A 125 -15.82 -27.91 3.72
C ALA A 125 -16.97 -27.19 4.44
N ASN A 126 -17.75 -27.91 5.25
CA ASN A 126 -18.79 -27.33 6.10
C ASN A 126 -18.21 -26.22 6.99
N ASN A 127 -17.11 -26.52 7.70
CA ASN A 127 -16.53 -25.61 8.67
C ASN A 127 -16.05 -24.30 8.02
N LEU A 128 -15.36 -24.40 6.89
CA LEU A 128 -14.93 -23.23 6.13
C LEU A 128 -16.11 -22.45 5.54
N GLY A 129 -17.15 -23.14 5.07
CA GLY A 129 -18.39 -22.50 4.61
C GLY A 129 -19.08 -21.70 5.73
N VAL A 130 -19.18 -22.27 6.94
CA VAL A 130 -19.74 -21.58 8.12
C VAL A 130 -18.92 -20.34 8.50
N LEU A 131 -17.58 -20.45 8.53
CA LEU A 131 -16.72 -19.31 8.86
C LEU A 131 -16.78 -18.21 7.80
N MET A 132 -16.86 -18.57 6.52
CA MET A 132 -16.97 -17.63 5.42
C MET A 132 -18.36 -16.93 5.40
N ALA A 133 -19.43 -17.66 5.72
CA ALA A 133 -20.77 -17.08 5.92
C ALA A 133 -20.79 -16.09 7.09
N LEU A 134 -20.12 -16.44 8.20
CA LEU A 134 -19.96 -15.53 9.34
C LEU A 134 -19.19 -14.27 8.91
N ALA A 135 -18.08 -14.40 8.17
CA ALA A 135 -17.29 -13.27 7.69
C ALA A 135 -18.17 -12.28 6.91
N LYS A 136 -18.97 -12.79 5.96
CA LYS A 136 -19.93 -12.00 5.20
C LYS A 136 -20.95 -11.30 6.09
N GLU A 137 -21.55 -12.03 7.02
CA GLU A 137 -22.62 -11.49 7.87
C GLU A 137 -22.14 -10.35 8.77
N VAL A 138 -20.93 -10.47 9.33
CA VAL A 138 -20.38 -9.48 10.25
C VAL A 138 -19.71 -8.30 9.55
N GLY A 139 -19.50 -8.39 8.24
CA GLY A 139 -18.81 -7.37 7.43
C GLY A 139 -17.29 -7.51 7.43
N ALA A 140 -16.75 -8.67 7.82
CA ALA A 140 -15.34 -8.98 7.61
C ALA A 140 -15.05 -9.22 6.12
N ARG A 141 -13.80 -9.03 5.70
CA ARG A 141 -13.39 -9.18 4.30
C ARG A 141 -13.28 -10.64 3.86
N GLY A 142 -12.99 -11.53 4.80
CA GLY A 142 -13.00 -12.97 4.59
C GLY A 142 -12.13 -13.71 5.60
N LEU A 143 -11.33 -14.66 5.12
CA LEU A 143 -10.49 -15.51 5.97
C LEU A 143 -9.01 -15.22 5.74
N LEU A 144 -8.23 -15.34 6.82
CA LEU A 144 -6.78 -15.41 6.77
C LEU A 144 -6.36 -16.87 6.92
N ILE A 145 -5.45 -17.34 6.07
CA ILE A 145 -4.87 -18.68 6.09
C ILE A 145 -3.43 -18.62 6.57
N ASP A 146 -3.18 -19.40 7.62
CA ASP A 146 -1.85 -19.84 7.99
C ASP A 146 -1.69 -21.32 7.55
N PRO A 147 -0.90 -21.61 6.50
CA PRO A 147 -0.67 -22.97 6.01
C PRO A 147 0.45 -23.70 6.74
N GLU A 148 1.12 -23.11 7.73
CA GLU A 148 2.31 -23.69 8.35
C GLU A 148 2.02 -25.00 9.09
N ASP A 149 2.87 -26.00 8.85
CA ASP A 149 2.74 -27.33 9.45
C ASP A 149 3.41 -27.43 10.83
N TYR A 150 3.03 -26.53 11.74
CA TYR A 150 3.37 -26.62 13.16
C TYR A 150 3.14 -28.03 13.78
N PRO A 151 2.04 -28.74 13.45
CA PRO A 151 1.79 -30.08 13.98
C PRO A 151 2.63 -31.19 13.32
N LYS A 152 3.36 -30.89 12.25
CA LYS A 152 4.11 -31.86 11.43
C LYS A 152 3.22 -32.98 10.87
N SER A 153 1.99 -32.62 10.50
CA SER A 153 1.00 -33.51 9.88
C SER A 153 1.36 -33.92 8.46
N LYS A 154 2.24 -33.14 7.82
CA LYS A 154 2.66 -33.23 6.43
C LYS A 154 1.52 -33.22 5.45
N GLN A 155 0.35 -32.66 5.80
CA GLN A 155 -0.92 -32.82 5.04
C GLN A 155 -0.75 -32.67 3.53
N TYR A 156 0.08 -31.72 3.10
CA TYR A 156 0.29 -31.39 1.69
C TYR A 156 1.58 -31.96 1.08
N ASP A 157 2.22 -32.90 1.76
CA ASP A 157 3.29 -33.74 1.21
C ASP A 157 2.72 -35.13 0.84
N TYR A 158 3.22 -35.69 -0.26
CA TYR A 158 2.99 -37.06 -0.66
C TYR A 158 3.87 -38.02 0.13
N LEU A 159 3.24 -39.01 0.76
CA LEU A 159 3.89 -39.94 1.69
C LEU A 159 4.00 -41.37 1.15
N GLY A 160 3.84 -41.56 -0.17
CA GLY A 160 3.99 -42.85 -0.81
C GLY A 160 2.89 -43.83 -0.41
N SER A 161 3.28 -45.03 0.04
CA SER A 161 2.33 -46.10 0.41
C SER A 161 1.36 -45.69 1.51
N ALA A 162 1.71 -44.71 2.36
CA ALA A 162 0.82 -44.20 3.40
C ALA A 162 -0.41 -43.46 2.85
N ASP A 163 -0.33 -42.91 1.63
CA ASP A 163 -1.47 -42.29 0.95
C ASP A 163 -2.30 -43.30 0.12
N GLY A 164 -1.81 -44.54 -0.04
CA GLY A 164 -2.58 -45.63 -0.66
C GLY A 164 -2.71 -45.58 -2.18
N GLY A 165 -1.86 -44.82 -2.87
CA GLY A 165 -1.85 -44.70 -4.33
C GLY A 165 -0.58 -44.02 -4.85
N SER A 166 -0.47 -43.89 -6.18
CA SER A 166 0.58 -43.13 -6.83
C SER A 166 0.43 -41.62 -6.59
N TYR A 167 1.50 -40.85 -6.75
CA TYR A 167 1.45 -39.39 -6.63
C TYR A 167 0.33 -38.77 -7.47
N ARG A 168 0.14 -39.23 -8.72
CA ARG A 168 -0.88 -38.66 -9.63
C ARG A 168 -2.31 -38.92 -9.17
N GLU A 169 -2.58 -40.11 -8.63
CA GLU A 169 -3.88 -40.45 -8.05
C GLU A 169 -4.17 -39.58 -6.82
N ILE A 170 -3.16 -39.41 -5.95
CA ILE A 170 -3.30 -38.60 -4.73
C ILE A 170 -3.38 -37.10 -5.06
N ALA A 171 -2.64 -36.62 -6.04
CA ALA A 171 -2.73 -35.24 -6.54
C ALA A 171 -4.12 -34.95 -7.14
N THR A 172 -4.73 -35.93 -7.83
CA THR A 172 -6.11 -35.81 -8.32
C THR A 172 -7.10 -35.68 -7.17
N LEU A 173 -6.93 -36.46 -6.10
CA LEU A 173 -7.73 -36.32 -4.89
C LEU A 173 -7.48 -34.97 -4.22
N ALA A 174 -6.24 -34.51 -4.11
CA ALA A 174 -5.90 -33.21 -3.55
C ALA A 174 -6.60 -32.07 -4.30
N ARG A 175 -6.58 -32.10 -5.65
CA ARG A 175 -7.33 -31.18 -6.51
C ARG A 175 -8.83 -31.23 -6.25
N LYS A 176 -9.42 -32.43 -6.14
CA LYS A 176 -10.84 -32.59 -5.75
C LYS A 176 -11.13 -31.92 -4.39
N ARG A 177 -10.25 -32.06 -3.40
CA ARG A 177 -10.44 -31.50 -2.07
C ARG A 177 -10.31 -29.98 -2.04
N GLY A 178 -9.36 -29.43 -2.77
CA GLY A 178 -9.26 -27.98 -2.95
C GLY A 178 -10.53 -27.38 -3.56
N ALA A 179 -11.05 -28.02 -4.62
CA ALA A 179 -12.33 -27.62 -5.22
C ALA A 179 -13.48 -27.70 -4.21
N GLN A 180 -13.54 -28.78 -3.43
CA GLN A 180 -14.57 -28.96 -2.40
C GLN A 180 -14.57 -27.83 -1.36
N LEU A 181 -13.39 -27.42 -0.86
CA LEU A 181 -13.29 -26.33 0.12
C LEU A 181 -13.62 -24.97 -0.51
N MET A 182 -13.10 -24.68 -1.71
CA MET A 182 -13.39 -23.42 -2.39
C MET A 182 -14.87 -23.30 -2.76
N GLN A 183 -15.52 -24.37 -3.21
CA GLN A 183 -16.95 -24.36 -3.51
C GLN A 183 -17.77 -23.99 -2.26
N ALA A 184 -17.44 -24.56 -1.10
CA ALA A 184 -18.13 -24.25 0.14
C ALA A 184 -17.94 -22.78 0.57
N MET A 185 -16.71 -22.26 0.50
CA MET A 185 -16.42 -20.86 0.81
C MET A 185 -17.08 -19.89 -0.19
N GLY A 186 -16.92 -20.15 -1.49
CA GLY A 186 -17.45 -19.32 -2.58
C GLY A 186 -18.98 -19.27 -2.60
N ASN A 187 -19.67 -20.37 -2.24
CA ASN A 187 -21.12 -20.37 -2.08
C ASN A 187 -21.59 -19.47 -0.92
N ALA A 188 -20.83 -19.46 0.18
CA ALA A 188 -21.14 -18.64 1.34
C ALA A 188 -20.86 -17.14 1.09
N TYR A 189 -19.72 -16.83 0.45
CA TYR A 189 -19.28 -15.46 0.18
C TYR A 189 -18.56 -15.36 -1.18
N PRO A 190 -19.30 -15.17 -2.28
CA PRO A 190 -18.75 -15.26 -3.64
C PRO A 190 -17.77 -14.14 -4.00
N ASN A 191 -17.81 -13.01 -3.30
CA ASN A 191 -16.89 -11.88 -3.44
C ASN A 191 -16.02 -11.67 -2.19
N GLY A 192 -15.83 -12.73 -1.40
CA GLY A 192 -14.93 -12.73 -0.23
C GLY A 192 -13.45 -12.73 -0.63
N THR A 193 -12.59 -12.50 0.35
CA THR A 193 -11.13 -12.56 0.17
C THR A 193 -10.51 -13.62 1.08
N LEU A 194 -9.56 -14.36 0.52
CA LEU A 194 -8.72 -15.31 1.21
C LEU A 194 -7.28 -14.80 1.23
N LEU A 195 -6.84 -14.24 2.35
CA LEU A 195 -5.47 -13.78 2.51
C LEU A 195 -4.62 -14.90 3.09
N ALA A 196 -3.51 -15.29 2.46
CA ALA A 196 -2.68 -16.38 2.94
C ALA A 196 -1.23 -15.94 3.18
N PHE A 197 -0.63 -16.34 4.32
CA PHE A 197 0.79 -16.06 4.62
C PHE A 197 1.72 -16.67 3.58
N TRP A 198 1.35 -17.82 3.04
CA TRP A 198 1.84 -18.29 1.76
C TRP A 198 0.69 -18.94 0.99
N LEU A 199 0.59 -18.67 -0.30
CA LEU A 199 -0.30 -19.41 -1.20
C LEU A 199 0.56 -20.25 -2.14
N PHE A 200 0.72 -19.84 -3.40
CA PHE A 200 1.59 -20.54 -4.35
C PHE A 200 3.08 -20.32 -4.04
N SER A 201 3.40 -19.25 -3.31
CA SER A 201 4.75 -18.91 -2.85
C SER A 201 5.28 -19.81 -1.72
N LEU A 202 4.46 -20.70 -1.16
CA LEU A 202 4.86 -21.62 -0.08
C LEU A 202 5.95 -22.59 -0.56
N SER A 203 5.77 -23.11 -1.77
CA SER A 203 6.69 -24.09 -2.35
C SER A 203 7.57 -23.35 -3.34
N ASN A 204 8.85 -23.18 -3.02
CA ASN A 204 9.88 -22.55 -3.85
C ASN A 204 10.20 -23.38 -5.12
N LEU A 205 9.18 -23.83 -5.85
CA LEU A 205 9.30 -24.68 -7.04
C LEU A 205 10.04 -23.98 -8.18
N SER A 206 10.14 -22.65 -8.13
CA SER A 206 10.96 -21.84 -9.02
C SER A 206 12.46 -22.14 -8.91
N LEU A 207 12.93 -22.83 -7.87
CA LEU A 207 14.31 -23.28 -7.71
C LEU A 207 14.66 -24.47 -8.62
N TYR A 208 13.68 -25.21 -9.15
CA TYR A 208 13.89 -26.35 -10.05
C TYR A 208 14.11 -25.90 -11.51
N LYS A 209 14.95 -24.88 -11.75
CA LYS A 209 15.18 -24.25 -13.06
C LYS A 209 15.82 -25.18 -14.10
N GLY A 210 16.46 -26.28 -13.66
CA GLY A 210 17.11 -27.26 -14.54
C GLY A 210 16.19 -28.37 -15.08
N THR A 211 14.94 -28.46 -14.61
CA THR A 211 13.98 -29.48 -15.05
C THR A 211 13.01 -28.89 -16.06
N THR A 212 12.77 -29.60 -17.16
CA THR A 212 11.93 -29.12 -18.28
C THR A 212 10.44 -29.36 -18.08
N SER A 213 10.05 -30.28 -17.17
CA SER A 213 8.65 -30.66 -16.93
C SER A 213 8.14 -30.20 -15.56
N PRO A 214 7.22 -29.21 -15.50
CA PRO A 214 6.55 -28.79 -14.27
C PRO A 214 5.83 -29.93 -13.53
N ALA A 215 5.19 -30.83 -14.27
CA ALA A 215 4.52 -31.99 -13.69
C ALA A 215 5.52 -32.94 -13.00
N GLN A 216 6.70 -33.12 -13.59
CA GLN A 216 7.75 -33.92 -12.97
C GLN A 216 8.30 -33.26 -11.71
N ILE A 217 8.45 -31.93 -11.67
CA ILE A 217 8.89 -31.20 -10.47
C ILE A 217 7.89 -31.44 -9.32
N LEU A 218 6.59 -31.32 -9.59
CA LEU A 218 5.55 -31.55 -8.59
C LEU A 218 5.57 -33.00 -8.05
N GLU A 219 5.71 -33.98 -8.95
CA GLU A 219 5.77 -35.40 -8.58
C GLU A 219 7.03 -35.76 -7.80
N THR A 220 8.20 -35.30 -8.25
CA THR A 220 9.49 -35.58 -7.60
C THR A 220 9.65 -34.87 -6.27
N SER A 221 9.07 -33.67 -6.12
CA SER A 221 9.02 -32.96 -4.83
C SER A 221 7.94 -33.50 -3.89
N GLY A 222 7.03 -34.36 -4.37
CA GLY A 222 5.91 -34.87 -3.59
C GLY A 222 4.91 -33.79 -3.18
N ASN A 223 4.81 -32.68 -3.93
CA ASN A 223 3.99 -31.54 -3.55
C ASN A 223 2.50 -31.79 -3.82
N LEU A 224 1.66 -31.79 -2.78
CA LEU A 224 0.20 -31.88 -2.90
C LEU A 224 -0.50 -30.54 -2.64
N TRP A 225 0.22 -29.50 -2.21
CA TRP A 225 -0.32 -28.15 -2.02
C TRP A 225 -0.72 -27.51 -3.34
N TYR A 226 0.12 -27.60 -4.38
CA TYR A 226 -0.16 -27.08 -5.71
C TYR A 226 -1.41 -27.69 -6.37
N PRO A 227 -1.56 -29.02 -6.48
CA PRO A 227 -2.79 -29.59 -7.03
C PRO A 227 -4.02 -29.26 -6.19
N PHE A 228 -3.88 -29.18 -4.86
CA PHE A 228 -4.95 -28.71 -3.98
C PHE A 228 -5.37 -27.26 -4.30
N LEU A 229 -4.44 -26.32 -4.39
CA LEU A 229 -4.75 -24.93 -4.78
C LEU A 229 -5.29 -24.82 -6.22
N GLU A 230 -4.81 -25.65 -7.14
CA GLU A 230 -5.37 -25.73 -8.49
C GLU A 230 -6.85 -26.13 -8.46
N GLY A 231 -7.22 -27.05 -7.56
CA GLY A 231 -8.60 -27.43 -7.31
C GLY A 231 -9.46 -26.24 -6.88
N MET A 232 -8.91 -25.36 -6.04
CA MET A 232 -9.60 -24.13 -5.66
C MET A 232 -9.86 -23.26 -6.90
N LEU A 233 -8.88 -23.13 -7.80
CA LEU A 233 -9.04 -22.38 -9.05
C LEU A 233 -10.07 -22.99 -10.00
N ASP A 234 -10.29 -24.31 -9.97
CA ASP A 234 -11.31 -24.96 -10.82
C ASP A 234 -12.70 -24.34 -10.62
N VAL A 235 -13.03 -23.96 -9.38
CA VAL A 235 -14.37 -23.52 -8.98
C VAL A 235 -14.39 -22.14 -8.32
N VAL A 236 -13.27 -21.41 -8.32
CA VAL A 236 -13.21 -20.07 -7.72
C VAL A 236 -14.24 -19.14 -8.39
N PRO A 237 -15.12 -18.46 -7.62
CA PRO A 237 -16.05 -17.48 -8.17
C PRO A 237 -15.30 -16.33 -8.86
N GLU A 238 -15.96 -15.69 -9.83
CA GLU A 238 -15.33 -14.62 -10.62
C GLU A 238 -14.82 -13.45 -9.77
N ASP A 239 -15.59 -13.04 -8.75
CA ASP A 239 -15.28 -11.90 -7.88
C ASP A 239 -14.57 -12.29 -6.58
N PHE A 240 -14.21 -13.57 -6.40
CA PHE A 240 -13.49 -14.02 -5.21
C PHE A 240 -12.00 -13.71 -5.33
N THR A 241 -11.38 -13.20 -4.27
CA THR A 241 -9.95 -12.85 -4.28
C THR A 241 -9.15 -13.81 -3.41
N MET A 242 -8.06 -14.34 -3.93
CA MET A 242 -7.04 -15.09 -3.19
C MET A 242 -5.77 -14.24 -3.16
N VAL A 243 -5.20 -13.96 -2.00
CA VAL A 243 -3.99 -13.14 -1.87
C VAL A 243 -2.85 -14.03 -1.43
N ASP A 244 -1.82 -14.14 -2.26
CA ASP A 244 -0.54 -14.74 -1.90
C ASP A 244 0.30 -13.69 -1.17
N ALA A 245 0.03 -13.52 0.13
CA ALA A 245 0.62 -12.48 0.96
C ALA A 245 1.93 -12.95 1.59
N THR A 246 2.90 -13.29 0.75
CA THR A 246 4.06 -14.13 1.11
C THR A 246 4.82 -13.66 2.36
N GLU A 247 4.96 -14.56 3.33
CA GLU A 247 5.76 -14.36 4.55
C GLU A 247 7.27 -14.35 4.25
N ASN A 248 7.68 -14.86 3.08
CA ASN A 248 9.05 -14.69 2.59
C ASN A 248 9.49 -13.21 2.62
N GLY A 249 8.55 -12.26 2.60
CA GLY A 249 8.78 -10.82 2.76
C GLY A 249 9.52 -10.41 4.03
N TYR A 250 9.56 -11.24 5.07
CA TYR A 250 10.24 -10.91 6.33
C TYR A 250 11.72 -10.56 6.13
N THR A 251 12.45 -11.38 5.37
CA THR A 251 13.89 -11.24 5.19
C THR A 251 14.30 -10.49 3.94
N MET A 252 13.32 -10.06 3.12
CA MET A 252 13.54 -9.30 1.90
C MET A 252 14.12 -7.92 2.20
N LYS A 253 14.96 -7.44 1.27
CA LYS A 253 15.60 -6.12 1.36
C LYS A 253 15.22 -5.25 0.19
N PHE A 254 14.86 -4.00 0.47
CA PHE A 254 14.53 -3.06 -0.60
C PHE A 254 15.73 -2.80 -1.52
N GLU A 255 16.97 -2.81 -0.99
CA GLU A 255 18.19 -2.56 -1.77
C GLU A 255 18.39 -3.58 -2.88
N ASP A 256 17.96 -4.82 -2.63
CA ASP A 256 18.07 -5.92 -3.57
C ASP A 256 16.86 -6.00 -4.52
N TYR A 257 15.89 -5.08 -4.40
CA TYR A 257 14.61 -5.13 -5.14
C TYR A 257 13.83 -6.42 -4.92
N ASP A 258 13.98 -7.05 -3.74
CA ASP A 258 13.45 -8.38 -3.47
C ASP A 258 11.93 -8.44 -3.57
N PHE A 259 11.22 -7.39 -3.12
CA PHE A 259 9.75 -7.35 -3.18
C PHE A 259 9.26 -7.34 -4.64
N TYR A 260 9.90 -6.56 -5.53
CA TYR A 260 9.56 -6.57 -6.95
C TYR A 260 9.86 -7.91 -7.63
N LYS A 261 11.00 -8.53 -7.29
CA LYS A 261 11.35 -9.86 -7.80
C LYS A 261 10.35 -10.92 -7.33
N ALA A 262 9.95 -10.87 -6.05
CA ALA A 262 8.98 -11.77 -5.48
C ALA A 262 7.60 -11.60 -6.09
N ALA A 263 7.13 -10.36 -6.28
CA ALA A 263 5.89 -10.07 -7.00
C ALA A 263 5.88 -10.67 -8.41
N LEU A 264 6.99 -10.51 -9.15
CA LEU A 264 7.14 -11.08 -10.48
C LEU A 264 7.09 -12.62 -10.45
N ASN A 265 7.74 -13.24 -9.47
CA ASN A 265 7.73 -14.70 -9.31
C ASN A 265 6.32 -15.20 -8.99
N ILE A 266 5.61 -14.56 -8.05
CA ILE A 266 4.22 -14.91 -7.72
C ILE A 266 3.36 -14.76 -8.98
N GLN A 267 3.43 -13.66 -9.72
CA GLN A 267 2.59 -13.45 -10.90
C GLN A 267 2.84 -14.43 -12.06
N ARG A 268 4.04 -15.02 -12.16
CA ARG A 268 4.47 -15.73 -13.37
C ARG A 268 4.77 -17.21 -13.16
N ASP A 269 5.41 -17.57 -12.07
CA ASP A 269 5.93 -18.92 -11.87
C ASP A 269 4.83 -19.97 -11.63
N PRO A 270 3.81 -19.71 -10.79
CA PRO A 270 2.74 -20.68 -10.51
C PRO A 270 2.03 -21.14 -11.78
N ILE A 271 1.83 -20.25 -12.76
CA ILE A 271 1.18 -20.56 -14.04
C ILE A 271 1.85 -21.72 -14.77
N ARG A 272 3.16 -21.94 -14.58
CA ARG A 272 3.88 -23.06 -15.21
C ARG A 272 3.45 -24.42 -14.67
N PHE A 273 2.90 -24.46 -13.46
CA PHE A 273 2.47 -25.66 -12.75
C PHE A 273 0.96 -25.88 -12.80
N LEU A 274 0.21 -24.95 -13.42
CA LEU A 274 -1.23 -25.01 -13.55
C LEU A 274 -1.64 -25.54 -14.94
N SER A 275 -2.82 -26.15 -15.00
CA SER A 275 -3.52 -26.45 -16.24
C SER A 275 -3.92 -25.18 -16.98
N LEU A 276 -3.94 -25.27 -18.32
CA LEU A 276 -4.19 -24.14 -19.21
C LEU A 276 -5.53 -23.44 -18.92
N GLU A 277 -6.55 -24.19 -18.50
CA GLU A 277 -7.89 -23.69 -18.17
C GLU A 277 -7.88 -22.73 -16.97
N ASN A 278 -6.93 -22.89 -16.03
CA ASN A 278 -6.84 -22.07 -14.82
C ASN A 278 -5.91 -20.86 -14.99
N HIS A 279 -5.20 -20.70 -16.11
CA HIS A 279 -4.31 -19.55 -16.33
C HIS A 279 -5.02 -18.20 -16.25
N LYS A 280 -6.26 -18.11 -16.79
CA LYS A 280 -7.04 -16.86 -16.74
C LYS A 280 -7.57 -16.60 -15.33
N LYS A 281 -8.07 -17.64 -14.66
CA LYS A 281 -8.56 -17.54 -13.29
C LYS A 281 -7.45 -17.16 -12.32
N TYR A 282 -6.26 -17.74 -12.47
CA TYR A 282 -5.10 -17.36 -11.68
C TYR A 282 -4.82 -15.85 -11.78
N ARG A 283 -4.65 -15.32 -13.00
CA ARG A 283 -4.36 -13.89 -13.21
C ARG A 283 -5.47 -12.94 -12.74
N ARG A 284 -6.72 -13.41 -12.71
CA ARG A 284 -7.88 -12.62 -12.28
C ARG A 284 -8.07 -12.65 -10.77
N ASN A 285 -7.95 -13.84 -10.18
CA ASN A 285 -8.39 -14.12 -8.82
C ASN A 285 -7.23 -14.13 -7.82
N VAL A 286 -5.97 -14.24 -8.26
CA VAL A 286 -4.80 -14.22 -7.37
C VAL A 286 -4.11 -12.86 -7.38
N GLN A 287 -4.00 -12.27 -6.19
CA GLN A 287 -3.25 -11.04 -5.93
C GLN A 287 -1.92 -11.33 -5.24
N VAL A 288 -0.95 -10.44 -5.45
CA VAL A 288 0.31 -10.38 -4.73
C VAL A 288 0.14 -9.55 -3.46
N GLY A 289 0.64 -10.07 -2.34
CA GLY A 289 0.82 -9.32 -1.10
C GLY A 289 2.12 -9.70 -0.39
N PHE A 290 2.38 -9.09 0.76
CA PHE A 290 3.59 -9.38 1.55
C PHE A 290 3.35 -9.36 3.06
N GLY A 291 4.00 -10.28 3.76
CA GLY A 291 4.20 -10.21 5.21
C GLY A 291 5.48 -9.47 5.57
N LEU A 292 5.42 -8.62 6.59
CA LEU A 292 6.58 -7.94 7.17
C LEU A 292 6.67 -8.20 8.68
N TYR A 293 7.85 -8.58 9.16
CA TYR A 293 8.07 -8.94 10.56
C TYR A 293 8.68 -7.76 11.34
N LEU A 294 7.88 -7.16 12.23
CA LEU A 294 8.24 -5.94 12.95
C LEU A 294 9.42 -6.15 13.92
N ASP A 295 9.53 -7.33 14.55
CA ASP A 295 10.60 -7.63 15.49
C ASP A 295 12.01 -7.53 14.85
N MET A 296 12.13 -7.73 13.53
CA MET A 296 13.42 -7.57 12.82
C MET A 296 13.96 -6.14 12.89
N TYR A 297 13.08 -5.15 13.06
CA TYR A 297 13.43 -3.73 13.15
C TYR A 297 13.73 -3.29 14.59
N THR A 298 13.37 -4.10 15.59
CA THR A 298 13.61 -3.81 17.02
C THR A 298 14.69 -4.71 17.63
N ASN A 299 15.02 -5.83 16.98
CA ASN A 299 16.08 -6.73 17.42
C ASN A 299 17.45 -6.02 17.48
N GLN A 300 18.06 -6.08 18.67
CA GLN A 300 19.32 -5.39 18.98
C GLN A 300 20.57 -6.20 18.60
N ASP A 301 20.44 -7.51 18.47
CA ASP A 301 21.56 -8.40 18.16
C ASP A 301 21.74 -8.55 16.63
N PRO A 302 22.80 -7.97 16.04
CA PRO A 302 23.05 -8.01 14.60
C PRO A 302 23.46 -9.39 14.07
N THR A 303 23.73 -10.36 14.95
CA THR A 303 24.11 -11.72 14.55
C THR A 303 22.90 -12.63 14.30
N LYS A 304 21.71 -12.20 14.72
CA LYS A 304 20.48 -12.97 14.53
C LYS A 304 20.03 -12.93 13.07
N TYR A 305 19.50 -14.06 12.61
CA TYR A 305 18.89 -14.17 11.28
C TYR A 305 17.73 -13.16 11.09
N TYR A 306 16.92 -12.97 12.12
CA TYR A 306 15.80 -12.02 12.13
C TYR A 306 16.26 -10.61 12.52
N TYR A 307 17.07 -9.98 11.68
CA TYR A 307 17.61 -8.64 11.93
C TYR A 307 17.68 -7.80 10.66
N HIS A 308 17.11 -6.59 10.69
CA HIS A 308 17.23 -5.59 9.63
C HIS A 308 18.05 -4.38 10.11
N PRO A 309 19.30 -4.15 9.64
CA PRO A 309 20.16 -3.07 10.15
C PRO A 309 19.52 -1.69 10.02
N PRO A 310 19.92 -0.70 10.84
CA PRO A 310 19.47 0.67 10.64
C PRO A 310 19.85 1.17 9.24
N LEU A 311 19.03 2.05 8.68
CA LEU A 311 19.32 2.82 7.47
C LEU A 311 19.59 4.26 7.88
N ASN A 312 20.76 4.80 7.54
CA ASN A 312 21.17 6.16 7.94
C ASN A 312 20.99 6.40 9.45
N GLY A 313 21.36 5.41 10.27
CA GLY A 313 21.26 5.47 11.73
C GLY A 313 19.88 5.15 12.33
N SER A 314 18.84 4.94 11.51
CA SER A 314 17.46 4.73 12.00
C SER A 314 16.85 3.40 11.54
N ARG A 315 16.21 2.67 12.47
CA ARG A 315 15.42 1.46 12.16
C ARG A 315 14.08 1.79 11.50
N VAL A 316 13.49 2.94 11.84
CA VAL A 316 12.26 3.42 11.18
C VAL A 316 12.51 3.80 9.72
N ASN A 317 13.69 4.34 9.39
CA ASN A 317 14.05 4.60 7.99
C ASN A 317 14.15 3.30 7.18
N ARG A 318 14.72 2.25 7.78
CA ARG A 318 14.76 0.91 7.18
C ARG A 318 13.35 0.35 6.97
N LEU A 319 12.49 0.46 7.99
CA LEU A 319 11.08 0.06 7.90
C LEU A 319 10.38 0.80 6.76
N TYR A 320 10.55 2.12 6.67
CA TYR A 320 9.94 2.94 5.62
C TYR A 320 10.27 2.40 4.23
N GLU A 321 11.55 2.18 3.90
CA GLU A 321 11.94 1.75 2.55
C GLU A 321 11.49 0.31 2.24
N ASN A 322 11.59 -0.62 3.20
CA ASN A 322 11.10 -1.99 3.02
C ASN A 322 9.59 -2.02 2.80
N VAL A 323 8.81 -1.34 3.66
CA VAL A 323 7.35 -1.29 3.56
C VAL A 323 6.91 -0.55 2.30
N LYS A 324 7.58 0.54 1.93
CA LYS A 324 7.32 1.27 0.69
C LYS A 324 7.45 0.35 -0.53
N GLN A 325 8.56 -0.38 -0.64
CA GLN A 325 8.76 -1.28 -1.78
C GLN A 325 7.75 -2.44 -1.77
N ALA A 326 7.43 -3.00 -0.61
CA ALA A 326 6.41 -4.03 -0.46
C ALA A 326 5.03 -3.53 -0.94
N MET A 327 4.64 -2.31 -0.59
CA MET A 327 3.37 -1.71 -1.03
C MET A 327 3.35 -1.39 -2.52
N GLU A 328 4.45 -0.89 -3.07
CA GLU A 328 4.58 -0.62 -4.50
C GLU A 328 4.49 -1.91 -5.32
N ALA A 329 5.03 -3.03 -4.79
CA ALA A 329 5.04 -4.32 -5.46
C ALA A 329 3.77 -5.18 -5.24
N SER A 330 2.98 -4.92 -4.20
CA SER A 330 1.73 -5.65 -3.93
C SER A 330 0.58 -5.14 -4.79
N ASP A 331 -0.53 -5.86 -4.85
CA ASP A 331 -1.78 -5.33 -5.44
C ASP A 331 -2.53 -4.48 -4.40
N GLU A 332 -2.90 -5.08 -3.27
CA GLU A 332 -3.65 -4.41 -2.17
C GLU A 332 -3.02 -4.57 -0.79
N TYR A 333 -2.59 -5.78 -0.44
CA TYR A 333 -2.40 -6.14 0.97
C TYR A 333 -0.93 -6.31 1.35
N CYS A 334 -0.53 -5.63 2.41
CA CYS A 334 0.62 -6.01 3.23
C CYS A 334 0.11 -6.32 4.64
N TRP A 335 0.67 -7.33 5.30
CA TRP A 335 0.38 -7.61 6.70
C TRP A 335 1.63 -7.44 7.55
N LEU A 336 1.42 -6.97 8.77
CA LEU A 336 2.48 -6.63 9.71
C LEU A 336 2.38 -7.59 10.88
N TYR A 337 3.43 -8.38 11.09
CA TYR A 337 3.51 -9.35 12.17
C TYR A 337 4.37 -8.82 13.31
N GLY A 338 3.88 -8.98 14.53
CA GLY A 338 4.63 -8.66 15.74
C GLY A 338 4.53 -9.74 16.81
N GLU A 339 5.66 -10.10 17.41
CA GLU A 339 5.73 -11.09 18.49
C GLU A 339 5.93 -10.50 19.87
N GLN A 340 6.77 -9.47 19.99
CA GLN A 340 7.22 -8.96 21.29
C GLN A 340 6.35 -7.85 21.88
N PHE A 341 5.75 -7.00 21.06
CA PHE A 341 5.09 -5.77 21.51
C PHE A 341 3.61 -5.71 21.13
N HIS A 342 2.90 -4.73 21.68
CA HIS A 342 1.46 -4.58 21.50
C HIS A 342 1.09 -3.51 20.47
N TRP A 343 -0.01 -3.75 19.73
CA TRP A 343 -0.57 -2.74 18.82
C TRP A 343 -1.18 -1.54 19.56
N THR A 344 -1.77 -1.77 20.73
CA THR A 344 -2.40 -0.74 21.56
C THR A 344 -2.22 -1.07 23.04
N ASP A 345 -2.45 -0.08 23.91
CA ASP A 345 -2.57 -0.30 25.34
C ASP A 345 -3.90 -1.01 25.64
N TRP A 346 -3.84 -2.34 25.71
CA TRP A 346 -4.99 -3.19 25.96
C TRP A 346 -5.59 -2.93 27.34
N LYS A 347 -6.87 -2.51 27.40
CA LYS A 347 -7.63 -2.37 28.67
C LYS A 347 -7.69 -3.68 29.47
N THR A 348 -7.87 -4.79 28.75
CA THR A 348 -7.80 -6.15 29.25
C THR A 348 -6.65 -6.85 28.51
N PRO A 349 -5.43 -6.90 29.09
CA PRO A 349 -4.29 -7.48 28.41
C PRO A 349 -4.52 -8.95 28.05
N PRO A 350 -4.45 -9.33 26.76
CA PRO A 350 -4.66 -10.72 26.33
C PRO A 350 -3.45 -11.63 26.65
N ARG A 351 -2.31 -11.02 27.00
CA ARG A 351 -1.04 -11.66 27.36
C ARG A 351 -0.25 -10.76 28.31
N LYS A 352 0.93 -11.21 28.76
CA LYS A 352 1.85 -10.42 29.61
C LYS A 352 2.07 -9.03 28.98
N GLN A 353 1.84 -7.99 29.79
CA GLN A 353 1.99 -6.61 29.34
C GLN A 353 3.43 -6.36 28.87
N SER A 354 3.53 -5.68 27.73
CA SER A 354 4.74 -5.35 26.99
C SER A 354 4.53 -3.95 26.42
N PRO A 355 5.61 -3.19 26.12
CA PRO A 355 5.49 -1.90 25.46
C PRO A 355 4.73 -2.00 24.13
N SER A 356 4.26 -0.85 23.62
CA SER A 356 3.65 -0.77 22.29
C SER A 356 4.71 -0.77 21.19
N TRP A 357 4.31 -1.15 19.97
CA TRP A 357 5.18 -1.03 18.79
C TRP A 357 5.66 0.41 18.57
N GLU A 358 4.78 1.39 18.72
CA GLU A 358 5.15 2.82 18.60
C GLU A 358 6.18 3.24 19.66
N SER A 359 6.12 2.68 20.88
CA SER A 359 7.14 2.97 21.91
C SER A 359 8.51 2.38 21.56
N GLN A 360 8.55 1.20 20.94
CA GLN A 360 9.79 0.47 20.65
C GLN A 360 10.37 0.82 19.27
N LEU A 361 9.54 1.37 18.40
CA LEU A 361 9.90 1.84 17.08
C LEU A 361 9.23 3.22 16.83
N PRO A 362 9.67 4.29 17.53
CA PRO A 362 9.02 5.61 17.49
C PRO A 362 8.93 6.20 16.08
N GLY A 363 7.73 6.56 15.65
CA GLY A 363 7.44 7.05 14.30
C GLY A 363 6.93 5.97 13.34
N MET A 364 6.81 4.71 13.76
CA MET A 364 6.25 3.63 12.94
C MET A 364 4.86 3.98 12.41
N ASN A 365 3.94 4.42 13.29
CA ASN A 365 2.58 4.75 12.88
C ASN A 365 2.55 5.93 11.91
N LYS A 366 3.43 6.93 12.09
CA LYS A 366 3.56 8.05 11.15
C LYS A 366 4.03 7.57 9.77
N VAL A 367 5.02 6.66 9.74
CA VAL A 367 5.52 6.05 8.50
C VAL A 367 4.42 5.29 7.77
N LEU A 368 3.70 4.42 8.47
CA LEU A 368 2.61 3.64 7.87
C LEU A 368 1.48 4.56 7.36
N ALA A 369 1.08 5.57 8.13
CA ALA A 369 0.08 6.55 7.70
C ALA A 369 0.53 7.30 6.44
N LYS A 370 1.79 7.75 6.41
CA LYS A 370 2.37 8.47 5.26
C LYS A 370 2.43 7.59 4.02
N LEU A 371 2.69 6.29 4.17
CA LEU A 371 2.71 5.38 3.03
C LEU A 371 1.31 5.09 2.47
N LEU A 372 0.27 5.08 3.31
CA LEU A 372 -1.12 4.90 2.88
C LEU A 372 -1.69 6.15 2.19
N ASP A 373 -1.43 7.33 2.74
CA ASP A 373 -1.92 8.60 2.21
C ASP A 373 -0.92 9.73 2.46
N PRO A 374 0.14 9.83 1.62
CA PRO A 374 1.20 10.81 1.83
C PRO A 374 0.67 12.24 1.72
N GLN A 375 -0.28 12.50 0.83
CA GLN A 375 -0.85 13.84 0.65
C GLN A 375 -1.62 14.28 1.88
N LYS A 376 -2.47 13.42 2.45
CA LYS A 376 -3.20 13.74 3.68
C LYS A 376 -2.27 14.00 4.86
N VAL A 377 -1.30 13.12 5.11
CA VAL A 377 -0.39 13.25 6.26
C VAL A 377 0.47 14.51 6.14
N LEU A 378 1.01 14.79 4.96
CA LEU A 378 1.81 15.99 4.73
C LEU A 378 0.96 17.26 4.81
N ALA A 379 -0.31 17.21 4.37
CA ALA A 379 -1.24 18.33 4.51
C ALA A 379 -1.56 18.64 5.97
N GLU A 380 -1.81 17.63 6.80
CA GLU A 380 -2.06 17.79 8.24
C GLU A 380 -0.84 18.40 8.95
N GLN A 381 0.36 17.90 8.65
CA GLN A 381 1.63 18.44 9.18
C GLN A 381 1.86 19.89 8.74
N PHE A 382 1.67 20.17 7.45
CA PHE A 382 1.77 21.51 6.89
C PHE A 382 0.80 22.48 7.55
N ASN A 383 -0.47 22.11 7.70
CA ASN A 383 -1.49 22.95 8.32
C ASN A 383 -1.19 23.23 9.79
N ALA A 384 -0.71 22.22 10.55
CA ALA A 384 -0.30 22.40 11.94
C ALA A 384 0.89 23.37 12.05
N ALA A 385 1.94 23.19 11.24
CA ALA A 385 3.10 24.08 11.21
C ALA A 385 2.72 25.51 10.78
N LYS A 386 1.80 25.64 9.81
CA LYS A 386 1.27 26.93 9.35
C LYS A 386 0.53 27.67 10.46
N GLN A 387 -0.29 26.98 11.25
CA GLN A 387 -1.01 27.56 12.39
C GLN A 387 -0.06 28.06 13.49
N LYS A 388 1.07 27.36 13.70
CA LYS A 388 2.10 27.76 14.66
C LYS A 388 3.02 28.88 14.17
N GLY A 389 2.95 29.25 12.88
CA GLY A 389 3.83 30.25 12.28
C GLY A 389 5.27 29.77 12.06
N GLU A 390 5.49 28.45 12.01
CA GLU A 390 6.83 27.83 11.90
C GLU A 390 7.35 27.78 10.45
N LEU A 391 6.49 28.07 9.47
CA LEU A 391 6.80 27.91 8.06
C LEU A 391 7.48 29.13 7.45
N LYS A 392 8.66 28.92 6.87
CA LYS A 392 9.41 29.92 6.10
C LYS A 392 9.33 29.62 4.61
N ASN A 393 8.91 30.60 3.80
CA ASN A 393 8.98 30.47 2.34
C ASN A 393 10.46 30.44 1.89
N LEU A 394 10.83 29.44 1.10
CA LEU A 394 12.17 29.25 0.55
C LEU A 394 12.35 29.83 -0.84
N VAL A 395 11.27 30.24 -1.50
CA VAL A 395 11.35 30.92 -2.81
C VAL A 395 11.86 32.35 -2.59
N THR A 396 12.88 32.72 -3.34
CA THR A 396 13.39 34.10 -3.33
C THR A 396 12.49 34.98 -4.20
N ASN A 397 12.07 36.13 -3.68
CA ASN A 397 11.22 37.10 -4.38
C ASN A 397 9.89 36.49 -4.89
N SER A 398 9.18 35.80 -4.00
CA SER A 398 7.90 35.17 -4.35
C SER A 398 6.84 36.18 -4.79
N GLU A 399 6.90 37.40 -4.27
CA GLU A 399 6.01 38.54 -4.55
C GLU A 399 6.20 39.11 -5.96
N CYS A 400 7.08 38.52 -6.78
CA CYS A 400 7.34 38.99 -8.14
C CYS A 400 7.76 40.48 -8.18
N ALA A 401 8.43 40.98 -7.12
CA ALA A 401 8.74 42.39 -6.99
C ALA A 401 9.82 42.82 -7.99
N PRO A 402 9.69 43.99 -8.65
CA PRO A 402 10.61 44.40 -9.71
C PRO A 402 12.07 44.54 -9.25
N ILE A 403 13.00 44.27 -10.17
CA ILE A 403 14.44 44.42 -9.93
C ILE A 403 14.76 45.89 -9.61
N LYS A 404 15.54 46.13 -8.55
CA LYS A 404 16.04 47.47 -8.25
C LYS A 404 17.02 47.93 -9.34
N PRO A 405 16.94 49.19 -9.84
CA PRO A 405 17.75 49.65 -10.98
C PRO A 405 19.26 49.42 -10.87
N ALA A 406 19.82 49.46 -9.66
CA ALA A 406 21.25 49.25 -9.41
C ALA A 406 21.74 47.80 -9.62
N ASN A 407 20.83 46.83 -9.73
CA ASN A 407 21.14 45.40 -9.90
C ASN A 407 20.86 44.88 -11.32
N ALA A 408 20.42 45.76 -12.23
CA ALA A 408 20.17 45.38 -13.62
C ALA A 408 21.49 45.02 -14.32
N LYS A 409 21.57 43.81 -14.90
CA LYS A 409 22.73 43.38 -15.68
C LYS A 409 22.76 44.11 -17.04
N GLU A 410 23.95 44.50 -17.47
CA GLU A 410 24.19 45.07 -18.79
C GLU A 410 23.82 44.04 -19.89
N GLY A 411 22.97 44.41 -20.85
CA GLY A 411 22.44 43.51 -21.90
C GLY A 411 21.24 42.64 -21.50
N ALA A 412 20.64 42.83 -20.32
CA ALA A 412 19.48 42.06 -19.86
C ALA A 412 18.15 42.36 -20.59
N TYR A 413 18.14 43.34 -21.51
CA TYR A 413 16.93 43.95 -22.06
C TYR A 413 16.63 43.58 -23.52
N ASP A 414 17.50 42.83 -24.20
CA ASP A 414 17.45 42.68 -25.66
C ASP A 414 16.67 41.45 -26.17
N ASP A 415 16.18 40.58 -25.29
CA ASP A 415 15.41 39.38 -25.68
C ASP A 415 13.98 39.43 -25.13
N TRP A 416 13.10 40.04 -25.94
CA TRP A 416 11.62 39.97 -25.98
C TRP A 416 10.86 40.86 -24.98
N GLU A 417 10.14 41.84 -25.56
CA GLU A 417 10.02 43.21 -25.03
C GLU A 417 9.05 43.46 -23.85
N GLU A 418 9.56 44.37 -23.01
CA GLU A 418 8.99 45.14 -21.89
C GLU A 418 8.66 44.40 -20.58
N GLY A 419 9.73 44.06 -19.85
CA GLY A 419 9.69 43.76 -18.41
C GLY A 419 10.60 42.60 -18.05
N ASN A 420 11.79 42.88 -17.53
CA ASN A 420 12.66 41.85 -16.97
C ASN A 420 11.86 41.02 -15.95
N LEU A 421 11.99 39.70 -16.01
CA LEU A 421 11.50 38.89 -14.91
C LEU A 421 12.23 39.30 -13.63
N PRO A 422 11.50 39.43 -12.51
CA PRO A 422 12.08 39.70 -11.21
C PRO A 422 13.23 38.75 -10.85
N ASP A 423 14.16 39.21 -10.01
CA ASP A 423 15.27 38.37 -9.53
C ASP A 423 14.73 37.02 -8.98
N GLY A 424 15.30 35.91 -9.45
CA GLY A 424 14.89 34.55 -9.05
C GLY A 424 13.82 33.90 -9.93
N TRP A 425 13.17 34.67 -10.81
CA TRP A 425 12.20 34.16 -11.79
C TRP A 425 12.86 33.93 -13.14
N HIS A 426 12.51 32.81 -13.76
CA HIS A 426 12.92 32.46 -15.11
C HIS A 426 11.72 31.96 -15.90
N PHE A 427 11.90 31.76 -17.20
CA PHE A 427 10.89 31.14 -18.04
C PHE A 427 11.52 30.10 -18.96
N TRP A 428 10.68 29.20 -19.46
CA TRP A 428 11.02 28.26 -20.52
C TRP A 428 9.80 28.08 -21.42
N GLN A 429 10.04 27.91 -22.72
CA GLN A 429 8.98 27.57 -23.68
C GLN A 429 9.49 26.59 -24.71
N HIS A 430 8.59 25.74 -25.21
CA HIS A 430 8.91 24.79 -26.25
C HIS A 430 9.04 25.45 -27.63
N THR A 431 8.11 26.35 -27.97
CA THR A 431 8.10 27.09 -29.23
C THR A 431 8.18 28.58 -28.93
N LYS A 432 9.03 29.32 -29.66
CA LYS A 432 9.20 30.77 -29.46
C LYS A 432 7.99 31.54 -30.02
N MET A 433 6.92 31.63 -29.25
CA MET A 433 5.69 32.36 -29.58
C MET A 433 5.12 33.01 -28.32
N GLY A 434 4.40 34.11 -28.50
CA GLY A 434 3.83 34.84 -27.37
C GLY A 434 4.88 35.61 -26.56
N LYS A 435 4.51 36.04 -25.35
CA LYS A 435 5.31 36.91 -24.49
C LYS A 435 5.25 36.46 -23.03
N PHE A 436 6.37 36.63 -22.34
CA PHE A 436 6.49 36.53 -20.88
C PHE A 436 6.97 37.89 -20.35
N PHE A 437 6.34 38.42 -19.31
CA PHE A 437 6.72 39.71 -18.75
C PHE A 437 6.21 39.87 -17.31
N LEU A 438 6.64 40.94 -16.64
CA LEU A 438 6.12 41.38 -15.34
C LEU A 438 4.85 42.23 -15.52
N ASP A 439 3.72 41.77 -15.00
CA ASP A 439 2.51 42.57 -14.89
C ASP A 439 2.59 43.42 -13.62
N THR A 440 2.45 44.74 -13.75
CA THR A 440 2.51 45.71 -12.63
C THR A 440 1.12 46.25 -12.25
N THR A 441 0.07 45.66 -12.81
CA THR A 441 -1.33 46.05 -12.57
C THR A 441 -2.13 44.97 -11.85
N THR A 442 -1.67 43.72 -11.91
CA THR A 442 -2.38 42.54 -11.43
C THR A 442 -1.44 41.68 -10.60
N GLY A 443 -1.74 41.49 -9.31
CA GLY A 443 -1.04 40.59 -8.39
C GLY A 443 -2.00 39.99 -7.37
N TYR A 444 -1.57 38.97 -6.63
CA TYR A 444 -2.34 38.36 -5.55
C TYR A 444 -1.99 39.05 -4.22
N GLY A 445 -2.83 39.98 -3.79
CA GLY A 445 -2.61 40.78 -2.58
C GLY A 445 -1.74 42.02 -2.81
N ASP A 446 -1.16 42.17 -3.99
CA ASP A 446 -0.47 43.38 -4.45
C ASP A 446 -0.77 43.67 -5.94
N LYS A 447 0.19 44.26 -6.67
CA LYS A 447 0.04 44.63 -8.09
C LYS A 447 1.02 43.92 -9.01
N TYR A 448 1.82 42.97 -8.51
CA TYR A 448 2.90 42.36 -9.27
C TYR A 448 2.60 40.88 -9.55
N SER A 449 2.78 40.43 -10.79
CA SER A 449 2.76 38.99 -11.11
C SER A 449 3.50 38.69 -12.41
N ALA A 450 3.87 37.43 -12.58
CA ALA A 450 4.46 36.94 -13.82
C ALA A 450 3.33 36.64 -14.83
N ARG A 451 3.36 37.27 -16.00
CA ARG A 451 2.31 37.16 -17.02
C ARG A 451 2.80 36.56 -18.33
N ALA A 452 2.04 35.59 -18.81
CA ALA A 452 2.23 34.90 -20.08
C ALA A 452 1.07 35.24 -21.03
N GLU A 453 1.36 35.50 -22.30
CA GLU A 453 0.39 35.79 -23.36
C GLU A 453 0.73 35.01 -24.62
N GLY A 454 -0.23 34.27 -25.19
CA GLY A 454 0.00 33.54 -26.45
C GLY A 454 1.06 32.43 -26.39
N ILE A 455 1.40 31.95 -25.19
CA ILE A 455 2.41 30.90 -24.97
C ILE A 455 1.79 29.53 -25.26
N GLY A 456 2.02 28.96 -26.44
CA GLY A 456 1.49 27.64 -26.79
C GLY A 456 1.91 26.52 -25.82
N SER A 457 3.16 26.49 -25.37
CA SER A 457 3.59 25.62 -24.27
C SER A 457 4.83 26.18 -23.60
N GLY A 458 4.71 26.52 -22.32
CA GLY A 458 5.80 27.08 -21.54
C GLY A 458 5.47 27.22 -20.07
N CYS A 459 6.40 27.77 -19.31
CA CYS A 459 6.27 27.98 -17.88
C CYS A 459 7.12 29.14 -17.39
N PHE A 460 6.68 29.75 -16.29
CA PHE A 460 7.60 30.40 -15.36
C PHE A 460 8.23 29.35 -14.46
N LEU A 461 9.45 29.61 -13.98
CA LEU A 461 10.08 28.74 -13.01
C LEU A 461 10.85 29.51 -11.95
N VAL A 462 10.77 29.01 -10.72
CA VAL A 462 11.59 29.43 -9.59
C VAL A 462 12.35 28.23 -9.04
N LYS A 463 13.48 28.49 -8.39
CA LYS A 463 14.35 27.45 -7.83
C LYS A 463 14.56 27.69 -6.35
N CYS A 464 14.64 26.61 -5.58
CA CYS A 464 15.01 26.66 -4.18
C CYS A 464 15.86 25.44 -3.77
N PRO A 465 16.82 25.60 -2.85
CA PRO A 465 17.52 24.47 -2.23
C PRO A 465 16.53 23.49 -1.60
N ALA A 466 16.78 22.20 -1.79
CA ALA A 466 15.95 21.13 -1.28
C ALA A 466 16.82 20.06 -0.64
N ALA A 467 16.48 19.63 0.57
CA ALA A 467 17.21 18.56 1.24
C ALA A 467 16.74 17.20 0.67
N PRO A 468 17.67 16.29 0.30
CA PRO A 468 17.33 14.93 -0.08
C PRO A 468 16.38 14.24 0.91
N SER A 469 15.39 13.52 0.39
CA SER A 469 14.40 12.77 1.19
C SER A 469 13.54 13.58 2.17
N ALA A 470 13.64 14.91 2.16
CA ALA A 470 12.81 15.77 2.98
C ALA A 470 11.47 16.09 2.31
N ASP A 471 10.47 16.39 3.14
CA ASP A 471 9.11 16.70 2.69
C ASP A 471 8.88 18.21 2.60
N TYR A 472 8.13 18.61 1.58
CA TYR A 472 7.84 20.01 1.30
C TYR A 472 6.39 20.21 0.87
N ALA A 473 5.85 21.38 1.20
CA ALA A 473 4.62 21.90 0.61
C ALA A 473 4.97 22.96 -0.44
N VAL A 474 4.26 22.92 -1.56
CA VAL A 474 4.36 23.91 -2.63
C VAL A 474 3.01 24.55 -2.83
N GLU A 475 2.94 25.87 -2.71
CA GLU A 475 1.75 26.68 -3.02
C GLU A 475 2.06 27.62 -4.19
N ALA A 476 1.07 27.93 -5.02
CA ALA A 476 1.16 28.98 -6.03
C ALA A 476 -0.23 29.53 -6.37
N TYR A 477 -0.29 30.71 -6.98
CA TYR A 477 -1.51 31.38 -7.39
C TYR A 477 -1.53 31.62 -8.90
N HIS A 478 -2.71 31.48 -9.50
CA HIS A 478 -2.93 31.68 -10.93
C HIS A 478 -4.22 32.46 -11.18
N LYS A 479 -4.21 33.37 -12.17
CA LYS A 479 -5.40 34.01 -12.71
C LYS A 479 -5.36 33.99 -14.24
N GLY A 480 -6.43 33.55 -14.87
CA GLY A 480 -6.48 33.39 -16.33
C GLY A 480 -7.20 32.11 -16.76
N LYS A 481 -6.96 31.67 -18.00
CA LYS A 481 -7.65 30.51 -18.58
C LYS A 481 -7.06 29.18 -18.08
N LEU A 482 -7.95 28.21 -17.86
CA LEU A 482 -7.80 26.93 -17.14
C LEU A 482 -6.67 25.94 -17.56
N ALA A 483 -5.81 26.26 -18.53
CA ALA A 483 -4.74 25.36 -18.97
C ALA A 483 -3.42 25.60 -18.19
N ALA A 484 -3.53 25.75 -16.86
CA ALA A 484 -2.40 26.03 -15.97
C ALA A 484 -2.17 24.89 -14.97
N SER A 485 -0.91 24.61 -14.65
CA SER A 485 -0.53 23.58 -13.67
C SER A 485 0.77 23.95 -12.96
N VAL A 486 0.97 23.40 -11.76
CA VAL A 486 2.28 23.43 -11.10
C VAL A 486 2.97 22.10 -11.34
N ARG A 487 4.21 22.12 -11.81
CA ARG A 487 5.09 20.96 -11.89
C ARG A 487 6.32 21.18 -11.03
N VAL A 488 6.60 20.24 -10.14
CA VAL A 488 7.82 20.21 -9.33
C VAL A 488 8.80 19.23 -9.96
N ARG A 489 10.03 19.69 -10.18
CA ARG A 489 11.13 18.93 -10.81
C ARG A 489 12.41 19.03 -9.99
N TRP A 490 13.35 18.14 -10.30
CA TRP A 490 14.50 17.88 -9.46
C TRP A 490 15.83 18.16 -10.18
N GLN A 491 16.75 18.83 -9.50
CA GLN A 491 18.14 18.98 -9.95
C GLN A 491 19.13 18.46 -8.89
N ASN A 492 20.29 18.03 -9.36
CA ASN A 492 21.49 17.76 -8.57
C ASN A 492 22.67 18.46 -9.23
N GLN A 493 23.37 19.35 -8.51
CA GLN A 493 24.48 20.14 -9.08
C GLN A 493 24.10 20.79 -10.43
N ASN A 494 22.90 21.37 -10.50
CA ASN A 494 22.28 22.00 -11.67
C ASN A 494 21.96 21.08 -12.87
N LYS A 495 22.08 19.76 -12.73
CA LYS A 495 21.66 18.79 -13.75
C LYS A 495 20.29 18.22 -13.39
N TRP A 496 19.41 18.07 -14.38
CA TRP A 496 18.12 17.42 -14.19
C TRP A 496 18.31 15.94 -13.80
N VAL A 497 17.57 15.50 -12.80
CA VAL A 497 17.60 14.11 -12.29
C VAL A 497 16.17 13.56 -12.13
N VAL A 498 16.03 12.24 -12.21
CA VAL A 498 14.79 11.48 -11.91
C VAL A 498 13.49 12.10 -12.48
N PRO A 499 13.41 12.35 -13.80
CA PRO A 499 12.24 13.00 -14.42
C PRO A 499 10.92 12.23 -14.21
N GLU A 500 10.98 10.92 -14.00
CA GLU A 500 9.83 10.08 -13.68
C GLU A 500 9.22 10.34 -12.28
N LYS A 501 9.93 11.11 -11.44
CA LYS A 501 9.47 11.55 -10.12
C LYS A 501 8.96 13.01 -10.13
N ASP A 502 8.81 13.63 -11.29
CA ASP A 502 8.15 14.94 -11.40
C ASP A 502 6.75 14.86 -10.80
N PHE A 503 6.36 15.86 -10.01
CA PHE A 503 5.03 15.92 -9.39
C PHE A 503 4.22 17.05 -10.00
N ILE A 504 3.00 16.77 -10.47
CA ILE A 504 2.12 17.75 -11.12
C ILE A 504 0.81 17.85 -10.36
N PHE A 505 0.35 19.08 -10.12
CA PHE A 505 -0.93 19.36 -9.50
C PHE A 505 -1.55 20.64 -10.06
N SER A 506 -2.87 20.76 -9.92
CA SER A 506 -3.69 21.78 -10.58
C SER A 506 -4.05 22.93 -9.65
N PHE A 507 -4.45 24.05 -10.24
CA PHE A 507 -4.99 25.22 -9.53
C PHE A 507 -6.49 25.06 -9.26
N ASP A 508 -6.82 24.23 -8.27
CA ASP A 508 -8.21 23.81 -8.02
C ASP A 508 -8.89 24.56 -6.86
N GLU A 509 -8.14 25.24 -6.00
CA GLU A 509 -8.67 25.98 -4.85
C GLU A 509 -9.09 27.40 -5.27
N ASP A 510 -10.28 27.86 -4.86
CA ASP A 510 -10.71 29.24 -5.12
C ASP A 510 -10.03 30.23 -4.17
N ALA A 511 -9.33 31.21 -4.72
CA ALA A 511 -8.59 32.23 -3.96
C ALA A 511 -9.20 33.63 -4.06
N LYS A 512 -10.47 33.74 -4.51
CA LYS A 512 -11.23 34.99 -4.75
C LYS A 512 -10.66 35.84 -5.89
N ASP A 513 -11.44 36.82 -6.34
CA ASP A 513 -11.05 37.82 -7.36
C ASP A 513 -10.52 37.24 -8.68
N GLY A 514 -11.02 36.04 -9.03
CA GLY A 514 -10.62 35.29 -10.22
C GLY A 514 -9.29 34.53 -10.08
N TRP A 515 -8.65 34.57 -8.91
CA TRP A 515 -7.47 33.79 -8.61
C TRP A 515 -7.82 32.37 -8.16
N LYS A 516 -6.99 31.43 -8.58
CA LYS A 516 -6.98 30.04 -8.14
C LYS A 516 -5.66 29.74 -7.43
N LYS A 517 -5.71 28.85 -6.44
CA LYS A 517 -4.56 28.38 -5.69
C LYS A 517 -4.32 26.91 -5.99
N ALA A 518 -3.05 26.56 -6.09
CA ALA A 518 -2.57 25.18 -6.14
C ALA A 518 -1.82 24.90 -4.83
N THR A 519 -2.06 23.72 -4.24
CA THR A 519 -1.27 23.21 -3.10
C THR A 519 -0.87 21.77 -3.43
N GLY A 520 0.42 21.46 -3.31
CA GLY A 520 0.95 20.12 -3.53
C GLY A 520 1.98 19.75 -2.48
N PHE A 521 2.02 18.48 -2.10
CA PHE A 521 2.97 17.95 -1.12
C PHE A 521 3.92 16.98 -1.81
N VAL A 522 5.23 17.18 -1.61
CA VAL A 522 6.27 16.43 -2.33
C VAL A 522 7.36 15.94 -1.37
N THR A 523 7.91 14.76 -1.64
CA THR A 523 9.13 14.27 -1.01
C THR A 523 10.27 14.38 -2.02
N VAL A 524 11.36 15.03 -1.64
CA VAL A 524 12.53 15.22 -2.50
C VAL A 524 13.18 13.86 -2.76
N PRO A 525 13.50 13.50 -4.02
CA PRO A 525 14.28 12.30 -4.30
C PRO A 525 15.64 12.33 -3.59
N HIS A 526 16.12 11.17 -3.14
CA HIS A 526 17.40 11.04 -2.45
C HIS A 526 18.59 11.65 -3.23
N ASP A 527 18.48 11.70 -4.55
CA ASP A 527 19.58 12.11 -5.44
C ASP A 527 19.50 13.59 -5.82
N ALA A 528 18.58 14.37 -5.24
CA ALA A 528 18.31 15.76 -5.62
C ALA A 528 18.66 16.75 -4.49
N ASP A 529 19.31 17.86 -4.86
CA ASP A 529 19.70 18.95 -3.95
C ASP A 529 18.92 20.27 -4.20
N MET A 530 18.13 20.30 -5.27
CA MET A 530 17.42 21.49 -5.74
C MET A 530 16.03 21.12 -6.25
N MET A 531 15.04 21.90 -5.83
CA MET A 531 13.68 21.85 -6.33
C MET A 531 13.46 22.98 -7.34
N VAL A 532 12.85 22.66 -8.48
CA VAL A 532 12.42 23.63 -9.48
C VAL A 532 10.90 23.57 -9.58
N VAL A 533 10.24 24.68 -9.27
CA VAL A 533 8.79 24.82 -9.38
C VAL A 533 8.47 25.49 -10.71
N LEU A 534 7.79 24.78 -11.60
CA LEU A 534 7.37 25.25 -12.91
C LEU A 534 5.88 25.59 -12.86
N LEU A 535 5.55 26.85 -13.12
CA LEU A 535 4.19 27.34 -13.26
C LEU A 535 3.85 27.30 -14.75
N GLY A 536 3.32 26.15 -15.18
CA GLY A 536 3.11 25.81 -16.58
C GLY A 536 1.80 26.35 -17.14
N CYS A 537 1.83 26.71 -18.43
CA CYS A 537 0.67 27.15 -19.20
C CYS A 537 0.69 26.60 -20.63
N ASN A 538 -0.50 26.46 -21.21
CA ASN A 538 -0.74 26.22 -22.62
C ASN A 538 -1.84 27.17 -23.10
N LEU A 539 -1.45 28.24 -23.77
CA LEU A 539 -2.29 29.39 -24.12
C LEU A 539 -2.43 29.49 -25.64
N GLY A 540 -3.67 29.69 -26.11
CA GLY A 540 -3.90 30.11 -27.49
C GLY A 540 -3.40 31.54 -27.74
N PRO A 541 -3.32 32.00 -29.01
CA PRO A 541 -2.74 33.30 -29.37
C PRO A 541 -3.33 34.52 -28.63
N GLU A 542 -4.62 34.46 -28.29
CA GLU A 542 -5.37 35.53 -27.60
C GLU A 542 -5.53 35.28 -26.10
N ASP A 543 -4.99 34.17 -25.58
CA ASP A 543 -5.13 33.79 -24.18
C ASP A 543 -3.97 34.36 -23.34
N SER A 544 -4.26 34.70 -22.08
CA SER A 544 -3.27 35.14 -21.10
C SER A 544 -3.42 34.41 -19.76
N ALA A 545 -2.32 34.36 -19.00
CA ALA A 545 -2.28 33.83 -17.65
C ALA A 545 -1.29 34.61 -16.78
N ASN A 546 -1.73 34.98 -15.58
CA ASN A 546 -0.90 35.50 -14.52
C ASN A 546 -0.58 34.38 -13.52
N PHE A 547 0.64 34.41 -12.99
CA PHE A 547 1.16 33.49 -12.00
C PHE A 547 1.87 34.28 -10.90
N ASP A 548 1.63 33.90 -9.65
CA ASP A 548 2.11 34.69 -8.52
C ASP A 548 2.31 33.89 -7.24
N LEU A 549 3.09 34.46 -6.32
CA LEU A 549 3.41 33.94 -4.99
C LEU A 549 3.69 32.44 -4.95
N PRO A 550 4.65 31.91 -5.73
CA PRO A 550 5.14 30.56 -5.50
C PRO A 550 5.78 30.50 -4.12
N LYS A 551 5.34 29.53 -3.33
CA LYS A 551 5.84 29.29 -1.98
C LYS A 551 6.29 27.86 -1.85
N VAL A 552 7.47 27.68 -1.28
CA VAL A 552 8.01 26.36 -0.94
C VAL A 552 8.33 26.35 0.54
N TYR A 553 7.75 25.40 1.24
CA TYR A 553 7.88 25.25 2.68
C TYR A 553 8.46 23.89 3.00
N LYS A 554 9.56 23.83 3.76
CA LYS A 554 10.01 22.57 4.34
C LYS A 554 9.03 22.16 5.43
N ILE A 555 8.44 20.97 5.31
CA ILE A 555 7.63 20.38 6.36
C ILE A 555 8.61 19.72 7.32
N SER A 556 8.60 20.15 8.60
CA SER A 556 9.47 19.55 9.60
C SER A 556 9.19 18.05 9.67
N GLN A 557 10.21 17.26 9.36
CA GLN A 557 10.26 15.90 9.85
C GLN A 557 10.54 16.06 11.34
N ASP A 558 9.59 15.68 12.20
CA ASP A 558 9.95 15.28 13.54
C ASP A 558 10.95 14.13 13.34
N GLU A 559 12.25 14.40 13.37
CA GLU A 559 13.22 13.32 13.46
C GLU A 559 12.81 12.52 14.70
N PRO A 560 12.63 11.19 14.60
CA PRO A 560 12.43 10.40 15.79
C PRO A 560 13.66 10.63 16.65
N THR A 561 13.46 11.34 17.77
CA THR A 561 14.52 11.64 18.73
C THR A 561 15.24 10.32 19.01
N PRO A 562 16.58 10.25 18.81
CA PRO A 562 17.32 9.05 19.19
C PRO A 562 16.96 8.76 20.64
N ALA A 563 16.50 7.54 20.92
CA ALA A 563 16.29 7.10 22.28
C ALA A 563 17.61 7.32 23.02
N THR A 564 17.65 8.31 23.90
CA THR A 564 18.69 8.41 24.89
C THR A 564 18.56 7.14 25.72
N ASN A 565 19.48 6.20 25.52
CA ASN A 565 19.65 5.07 26.41
C ASN A 565 19.89 5.65 27.81
N ALA A 566 18.83 5.68 28.62
CA ALA A 566 18.97 5.90 30.04
C ALA A 566 19.58 4.61 30.59
N ASP A 567 20.86 4.68 30.92
CA ASP A 567 21.57 3.71 31.75
C ASP A 567 20.69 3.29 32.93
N LYS A 568 20.32 2.00 33.00
CA LYS A 568 20.15 1.21 34.23
C LYS A 568 20.31 -0.27 33.96
#